data_AF-A0A924Q2M8-F1
#
_entry.id   AF-A0A924Q2M8-F1
#
_cell.length_a   1.000
_cell.length_b   1.000
_cell.length_c   1.000
_cell.angle_alpha   90.00
_cell.angle_beta   90.00
_cell.angle_gamma   90.00
#
_symmetry.space_group_name_H-M   'P 1'
#
loop_
_entity.id
_entity.type
_entity.pdbx_description
1 polymer ?
#
loop_
_entity_poly.entity_id
_entity_poly.type
_entity_poly.pdbx_seq_one_letter_code
_entity_poly.pdbx_strand_id
1 'polypeptide(L)' 'DNDAAAFGVTVLFEEESHQTRVTMHALFKTDTERKRVVNGYDAVTSANQTLERLDKFLQEFLPPHEKTAAAPRG' A
#
# COMPACT_ATOMS: atom_id res chain seq x y z
N ASP A 1 2.03 9.28 -28.12
CA ASP A 1 0.84 8.77 -27.45
C ASP A 1 1.17 7.85 -26.31
N ASN A 2 1.39 8.39 -25.12
CA ASN A 2 1.61 7.55 -23.95
C ASN A 2 1.03 8.23 -22.71
N ASP A 3 -0.26 8.60 -22.78
CA ASP A 3 -0.85 9.44 -21.73
C ASP A 3 -2.31 9.13 -21.44
N ALA A 4 -2.58 7.85 -21.19
CA ALA A 4 -3.64 7.52 -20.26
C ALA A 4 -3.22 6.29 -19.47
N ALA A 5 -2.83 6.49 -18.20
CA ALA A 5 -2.66 5.40 -17.27
C ALA A 5 -3.86 4.45 -17.39
N ALA A 6 -3.59 3.15 -17.54
CA ALA A 6 -4.63 2.12 -17.72
C ALA A 6 -5.62 2.09 -16.54
N PHE A 7 -5.21 2.62 -15.39
CA PHE A 7 -6.03 2.86 -14.20
C PHE A 7 -5.32 3.88 -13.29
N GLY A 8 -6.08 4.56 -12.44
CA GLY A 8 -5.54 5.41 -11.38
C GLY A 8 -5.39 4.63 -10.07
N VAL A 9 -4.40 4.96 -9.24
CA VAL A 9 -4.25 4.39 -7.90
C VAL A 9 -4.16 5.50 -6.88
N THR A 10 -4.98 5.41 -5.83
CA THR A 10 -4.85 6.21 -4.62
C THR A 10 -4.37 5.31 -3.50
N VAL A 11 -3.34 5.74 -2.77
CA VAL A 11 -2.81 5.03 -1.61
C VAL A 11 -3.01 5.92 -0.39
N LEU A 12 -3.73 5.41 0.60
CA LEU A 12 -3.93 6.06 1.88
C LEU A 12 -3.07 5.36 2.94
N PHE A 13 -2.31 6.16 3.68
CA PHE A 13 -1.51 5.72 4.81
C PHE A 13 -2.14 6.28 6.09
N GLU A 14 -2.50 5.40 7.01
CA GLU A 14 -3.11 5.76 8.28
C GLU A 14 -2.28 5.19 9.43
N GLU A 15 -2.11 5.96 10.49
CA GLU A 15 -1.50 5.44 11.72
C GLU A 15 -2.49 4.49 12.41
N GLU A 16 -2.06 3.25 12.63
CA GLU A 16 -2.80 2.24 13.38
C GLU A 16 -1.93 1.78 14.56
N SER A 17 -2.01 2.53 15.66
CA SER A 17 -1.18 2.34 16.85
C SER A 17 0.32 2.41 16.54
N HIS A 18 1.02 1.27 16.53
CA HIS A 18 2.46 1.19 16.22
C HIS A 18 2.72 0.65 14.82
N GLN A 19 1.70 0.66 13.96
CA GLN A 19 1.77 0.17 12.58
C GLN A 19 1.19 1.23 11.64
N THR A 20 1.49 1.06 10.35
CA THR A 20 0.85 1.86 9.30
C THR A 20 -0.15 0.99 8.56
N ARG A 21 -1.42 1.40 8.54
CA ARG A 21 -2.43 0.81 7.69
C ARG A 21 -2.32 1.41 6.31
N VAL A 22 -2.19 0.56 5.30
CA VAL A 22 -2.14 0.97 3.89
C VAL A 22 -3.40 0.53 3.19
N THR A 23 -4.18 1.49 2.69
CA THR A 23 -5.37 1.22 1.87
C THR A 23 -5.09 1.64 0.43
N MET A 24 -5.14 0.70 -0.50
CA MET A 24 -4.93 0.96 -1.92
C MET A 24 -6.24 0.89 -2.69
N HIS A 25 -6.61 1.97 -3.36
CA HIS A 25 -7.78 2.05 -4.24
C HIS A 25 -7.33 2.18 -5.69
N ALA A 26 -7.61 1.16 -6.50
CA ALA A 26 -7.38 1.19 -7.94
C ALA A 26 -8.69 1.49 -8.70
N LEU A 27 -8.69 2.56 -9.49
CA LEU A 27 -9.82 3.00 -10.32
C LEU A 27 -9.55 2.69 -11.79
N PHE A 28 -10.29 1.72 -12.33
CA PHE A 28 -10.22 1.32 -13.74
C PHE A 28 -11.27 2.05 -14.57
N LYS A 29 -10.98 2.30 -15.85
CA LYS A 29 -11.93 2.95 -16.76
C LYS A 29 -13.14 2.08 -17.06
N THR A 30 -12.94 0.76 -17.13
CA THR A 30 -14.00 -0.21 -17.40
C THR A 30 -13.96 -1.42 -16.47
N ASP A 31 -15.11 -2.05 -16.26
CA ASP A 31 -15.21 -3.30 -15.50
C ASP A 31 -14.44 -4.46 -16.15
N THR A 32 -14.37 -4.49 -17.49
CA THR A 32 -13.60 -5.48 -18.24
C THR A 32 -12.10 -5.38 -17.93
N GLU A 33 -11.55 -4.18 -17.86
CA GLU A 33 -10.14 -3.96 -17.49
C GLU A 33 -9.89 -4.36 -16.03
N ARG A 34 -10.79 -4.00 -15.10
CA ARG A 34 -10.72 -4.46 -13.71
C ARG A 34 -10.68 -5.99 -13.65
N LYS A 35 -11.61 -6.68 -14.31
CA LYS A 35 -11.67 -8.15 -14.32
C LYS A 35 -10.42 -8.77 -14.94
N ARG A 36 -9.90 -8.18 -16.02
CA ARG A 36 -8.65 -8.62 -16.64
C ARG A 36 -7.47 -8.52 -15.66
N VAL A 37 -7.38 -7.43 -14.91
CA VAL A 37 -6.28 -7.20 -13.96
C VAL A 37 -6.42 -8.08 -12.71
N VAL A 38 -7.61 -8.11 -12.10
CA VAL A 38 -7.86 -8.90 -10.88
C VAL A 38 -7.74 -10.39 -11.16
N ASN A 39 -8.38 -10.90 -12.22
CA ASN A 39 -8.44 -12.34 -12.47
C ASN A 39 -7.25 -12.85 -13.31
N GLY A 40 -6.74 -12.02 -14.23
CA GLY A 40 -5.70 -12.44 -15.18
C GLY A 40 -4.28 -12.38 -14.63
N TYR A 41 -4.05 -11.54 -13.61
CA TYR A 41 -2.70 -11.30 -13.06
C TYR A 41 -2.62 -11.52 -11.55
N ASP A 42 -3.70 -11.98 -10.92
CA ASP A 42 -3.81 -12.09 -9.46
C ASP A 42 -3.25 -10.83 -8.75
N ALA A 43 -3.72 -9.67 -9.23
CA ALA A 43 -3.12 -8.39 -8.91
C ALA A 43 -3.16 -8.06 -7.41
N VAL A 44 -4.15 -8.59 -6.69
CA VAL A 44 -4.29 -8.42 -5.24
C VAL A 44 -3.15 -9.16 -4.52
N THR A 45 -2.91 -10.42 -4.87
CA THR A 45 -1.80 -11.20 -4.30
C THR A 45 -0.45 -10.54 -4.60
N SER A 46 -0.26 -10.10 -5.85
CA SER A 46 0.98 -9.43 -6.27
C SER A 46 1.23 -8.11 -5.54
N ALA A 47 0.18 -7.33 -5.29
CA ALA A 47 0.26 -6.09 -4.52
C ALA A 47 0.63 -6.37 -3.06
N ASN A 48 0.00 -7.37 -2.44
CA ASN A 48 0.30 -7.78 -1.06
C ASN A 48 1.75 -8.27 -0.91
N GLN A 49 2.24 -9.10 -1.84
CA GLN A 49 3.65 -9.54 -1.84
C GLN A 49 4.63 -8.36 -1.95
N THR A 50 4.26 -7.32 -2.70
CA THR A 50 5.07 -6.11 -2.81
C THR A 50 5.11 -5.35 -1.48
N LEU A 51 3.97 -5.21 -0.81
CA LEU A 51 3.88 -4.59 0.51
C LEU A 51 4.64 -5.38 1.58
N GLU A 52 4.61 -6.71 1.54
CA GLU A 52 5.40 -7.56 2.45
C GLU A 52 6.91 -7.36 2.26
N ARG A 53 7.38 -7.21 1.02
CA ARG A 53 8.80 -6.91 0.75
C ARG A 53 9.18 -5.52 1.23
N LEU A 54 8.28 -4.56 1.08
CA LEU A 54 8.48 -3.21 1.60
C LEU A 54 8.56 -3.22 3.13
N ASP A 55 7.67 -3.93 3.82
CA ASP A 55 7.71 -4.08 5.28
C ASP A 55 9.05 -4.67 5.76
N LYS A 56 9.51 -5.76 5.13
CA LYS A 56 10.83 -6.36 5.43
C LYS A 56 11.97 -5.36 5.21
N PHE A 57 11.97 -4.65 4.08
CA PHE A 57 12.97 -3.64 3.79
C PHE A 57 12.97 -2.53 4.86
N LEU A 58 11.80 -2.05 5.28
CA LEU A 58 11.71 -1.02 6.31
C LEU A 58 12.23 -1.52 7.67
N GLN A 59 11.97 -2.77 8.03
CA GLN A 59 12.51 -3.38 9.26
C GLN A 59 14.03 -3.56 9.24
N GLU A 60 14.61 -3.83 8.08
CA GLU A 60 16.06 -3.96 7.91
C GLU A 60 16.78 -2.61 7.90
N PHE A 61 16.15 -1.57 7.33
CA PHE A 61 16.81 -0.29 7.04
C PHE A 61 16.44 0.84 7.99
N LEU A 62 15.32 0.76 8.71
CA LEU A 62 14.98 1.74 9.74
C LEU A 62 15.52 1.27 11.10
N PRO A 63 16.08 2.18 11.92
CA PRO A 63 16.39 1.84 13.30
C PRO A 63 15.12 1.37 14.01
N PRO A 64 15.21 0.42 14.95
CA PRO A 64 14.04 -0.05 15.69
C PRO A 64 13.35 1.16 16.31
N HIS A 65 12.03 1.28 16.10
CA HIS A 65 11.23 2.37 16.64
C HIS A 65 11.51 2.48 18.15
N GLU A 66 12.20 3.54 18.57
CA GLU A 66 12.23 3.90 19.98
C GLU A 66 10.76 4.05 20.40
N LYS A 67 10.36 3.32 21.44
CA LYS A 67 9.09 3.54 22.11
C LYS A 67 9.13 4.97 22.66
N THR A 68 8.73 5.95 21.86
CA THR A 68 8.49 7.30 22.36
C THR A 68 7.28 7.20 23.27
N ALA A 69 7.53 6.98 24.56
CA ALA A 69 6.54 7.17 25.59
C ALA A 69 6.01 8.58 25.41
N ALA A 70 4.73 8.70 25.02
CA ALA A 70 4.05 9.98 24.92
C ALA A 70 4.27 10.73 26.24
N ALA A 71 5.00 11.84 26.18
CA ALA A 71 5.19 12.71 27.33
C ALA A 71 3.81 13.19 27.83
N PRO A 72 3.57 13.20 29.16
CA PRO A 72 2.31 13.70 29.69
C PRO A 72 2.21 15.18 29.34
N ARG A 73 1.08 15.56 28.70
CA ARG A 73 0.73 16.97 28.52
C ARG A 73 0.44 17.54 29.91
N GLY A 74 1.34 18.38 30.41
CA GLY A 74 1.11 19.25 31.56
C GLY A 74 0.21 20.42 31.22
#